data_AF-A0A932V6L2-F1
#
_entry.id   AF-A0A932V6L2-F1
#
_cell.length_a   1.000
_cell.length_b   1.000
_cell.length_c   1.000
_cell.angle_alpha   90.00
_cell.angle_beta   90.00
_cell.angle_gamma   90.00
#
_symmetry.space_group_name_H-M   'P 1'
#
loop_
_entity.id
_entity.type
_entity.pdbx_description
1 polymer ?
#
loop_
_entity_poly.entity_id
_entity_poly.type
_entity_poly.pdbx_seq_one_letter_code
_entity_poly.pdbx_strand_id
1 'polypeptide(L)' 'MRAGSLLFVAGNGPFIDGKMEYAGKLGADLTVDVGRRAAEVTTLNILGALKAELGGSSRGCLGS' A
#
# COMPACT_ATOMS: atom_id res chain seq x y z
N MET A 1 2.83 11.26 3.91
CA MET A 1 3.28 12.35 4.82
C MET A 1 4.58 11.94 5.47
N ARG A 2 5.55 12.86 5.59
CA ARG A 2 6.82 12.62 6.29
C ARG A 2 6.93 13.50 7.52
N ALA A 3 7.40 12.96 8.64
CA ALA A 3 7.71 13.70 9.86
C ALA A 3 9.05 13.22 10.41
N GLY A 4 10.10 14.01 10.20
CA GLY A 4 11.47 13.59 10.51
C GLY A 4 11.86 12.33 9.73
N SER A 5 12.22 11.27 10.46
CA SER A 5 12.57 9.95 9.91
C SER A 5 11.39 9.00 9.74
N LEU A 6 10.15 9.44 10.00
CA LEU A 6 8.94 8.63 9.86
C LEU A 6 8.20 8.93 8.55
N LEU A 7 7.76 7.87 7.87
CA LEU A 7 6.93 7.94 6.66
C LEU A 7 5.56 7.31 6.94
N PHE A 8 4.52 8.10 6.72
CA PHE A 8 3.12 7.69 6.84
C PHE A 8 2.51 7.54 5.44
N VAL A 9 1.99 6.36 5.16
CA VAL A 9 1.18 6.07 3.96
C VAL A 9 -0.30 6.17 4.32
N ALA A 10 -1.12 6.63 3.37
CA ALA A 10 -2.58 6.61 3.53
C ALA A 10 -3.09 5.17 3.68
N GLY A 11 -4.34 5.01 4.13
CA GLY A 11 -4.98 3.69 4.16
C GLY A 11 -4.94 3.05 2.78
N ASN A 12 -4.29 1.90 2.67
CA ASN A 12 -4.24 1.11 1.45
C ASN A 12 -5.20 -0.08 1.60
N GLY A 13 -5.90 -0.41 0.52
CA GLY A 13 -6.78 -1.57 0.44
C GLY A 13 -6.31 -2.56 -0.63
N PRO A 14 -7.04 -3.66 -0.80
CA PRO A 14 -6.71 -4.72 -1.74
C PRO A 14 -7.14 -4.35 -3.17
N PHE A 15 -6.57 -3.27 -3.70
CA PHE A 15 -6.83 -2.79 -5.05
C PHE A 15 -5.93 -3.47 -6.07
N ILE A 16 -6.49 -3.89 -7.20
CA ILE A 16 -5.77 -4.34 -8.40
C ILE A 16 -6.32 -3.56 -9.57
N ASP A 17 -5.45 -2.98 -10.41
CA ASP A 17 -5.83 -2.16 -11.57
C ASP A 17 -6.88 -1.07 -11.26
N GLY A 18 -6.75 -0.46 -10.07
CA GLY A 18 -7.64 0.61 -9.59
C GLY A 18 -9.01 0.13 -9.10
N LYS A 19 -9.27 -1.18 -9.05
CA LYS A 19 -10.53 -1.76 -8.57
C LYS A 19 -10.31 -2.50 -7.26
N MET A 20 -11.29 -2.40 -6.35
CA MET A 20 -11.26 -3.15 -5.09
C MET A 20 -11.66 -4.60 -5.38
N GLU A 21 -10.67 -5.49 -5.46
CA GLU A 21 -10.90 -6.89 -5.86
C GLU A 21 -11.51 -7.73 -4.74
N TYR A 22 -11.27 -7.34 -3.49
CA TYR A 22 -11.77 -8.06 -2.32
C TYR A 22 -12.53 -7.09 -1.43
N ALA A 23 -13.86 -7.15 -1.51
CA ALA A 23 -14.77 -6.31 -0.74
C ALA A 23 -15.73 -7.17 0.10
N GLY A 24 -16.00 -6.74 1.34
CA GLY A 24 -16.88 -7.44 2.27
C GLY A 24 -16.21 -7.73 3.62
N LYS A 25 -16.99 -8.29 4.56
CA LYS A 25 -16.55 -8.60 5.92
C LYS A 25 -16.01 -10.03 6.01
N LEU A 26 -14.82 -10.18 6.58
CA LEU A 26 -14.25 -11.50 6.86
C LEU A 26 -15.15 -12.32 7.80
N GLY A 27 -15.40 -13.57 7.44
CA GLY A 27 -16.26 -14.50 8.16
C GLY A 27 -17.77 -14.32 7.90
N ALA A 28 -18.17 -13.27 7.19
CA ALA A 28 -19.56 -13.10 6.72
C ALA A 28 -19.62 -13.19 5.19
N ASP A 29 -18.84 -12.35 4.50
CA ASP A 29 -18.78 -12.26 3.04
C ASP A 29 -17.51 -12.91 2.47
N LEU A 30 -16.42 -12.93 3.24
CA LEU A 30 -15.12 -13.47 2.81
C LEU A 30 -14.69 -14.65 3.68
N THR A 31 -14.06 -15.66 3.07
CA THR A 31 -13.39 -16.74 3.79
C THR A 31 -12.00 -16.31 4.28
N VAL A 32 -11.41 -17.07 5.21
CA VAL A 32 -10.05 -16.82 5.71
C VAL A 32 -9.02 -16.82 4.59
N ASP A 33 -9.10 -17.77 3.66
CA ASP A 33 -8.18 -17.84 2.52
C ASP A 33 -8.29 -16.62 1.61
N VAL A 34 -9.52 -16.13 1.36
CA VAL A 34 -9.75 -14.92 0.58
C VAL A 34 -9.24 -13.68 1.33
N GLY A 35 -9.50 -13.60 2.63
CA GLY A 35 -8.96 -12.53 3.48
C GLY A 35 -7.43 -12.48 3.49
N ARG A 36 -6.78 -13.65 3.46
CA ARG A 36 -5.31 -13.74 3.36
C ARG A 36 -4.80 -13.15 2.05
N ARG A 37 -5.42 -13.51 0.92
CA ARG A 37 -5.07 -12.93 -0.40
C ARG A 37 -5.30 -11.42 -0.43
N ALA A 38 -6.41 -10.94 0.14
CA ALA A 38 -6.68 -9.51 0.26
C ALA A 38 -5.58 -8.79 1.07
N ALA A 39 -5.13 -9.38 2.18
CA ALA A 39 -4.04 -8.82 2.98
C ALA A 39 -2.70 -8.80 2.22
N GLU A 40 -2.40 -9.84 1.43
CA GLU A 40 -1.21 -9.88 0.57
C GLU A 40 -1.21 -8.74 -0.46
N VAL A 41 -2.32 -8.56 -1.19
CA VAL A 41 -2.47 -7.46 -2.16
C VAL A 41 -2.35 -6.09 -1.47
N THR A 42 -3.00 -5.93 -0.32
CA THR A 42 -2.93 -4.68 0.45
C THR A 42 -1.49 -4.37 0.85
N THR A 43 -0.72 -5.39 1.28
CA THR A 43 0.69 -5.24 1.65
C THR A 43 1.53 -4.82 0.44
N LEU A 44 1.31 -5.44 -0.73
CA LEU A 44 2.01 -5.06 -1.96
C LEU A 44 1.72 -3.60 -2.35
N ASN A 45 0.48 -3.14 -2.21
CA ASN A 45 0.10 -1.75 -2.48
C ASN A 45 0.80 -0.78 -1.52
N ILE A 46 0.89 -1.13 -0.23
CA ILE A 46 1.64 -0.34 0.76
C ILE A 46 3.11 -0.25 0.36
N LEU A 47 3.75 -1.37 0.00
CA LEU A 47 5.15 -1.39 -0.43
C LEU A 47 5.36 -0.58 -1.71
N GLY A 48 4.42 -0.62 -2.65
CA GLY A 48 4.42 0.21 -3.85
C GLY A 48 4.37 1.70 -3.53
N ALA A 49 3.47 2.11 -2.63
CA ALA A 49 3.36 3.49 -2.16
C ALA A 49 4.65 3.94 -1.43
N LEU A 50 5.20 3.10 -0.56
CA LEU A 50 6.48 3.37 0.11
C LEU A 50 7.62 3.53 -0.90
N LYS A 51 7.69 2.66 -1.92
CA LYS A 51 8.70 2.75 -2.98
C LYS A 51 8.55 4.01 -3.81
N ALA A 52 7.33 4.43 -4.14
CA ALA A 52 7.09 5.67 -4.87
C ALA A 52 7.56 6.90 -4.07
N GLU A 53 7.25 6.93 -2.78
CA GLU A 53 7.69 7.99 -1.87
C GLU A 53 9.22 7.99 -1.69
N LEU A 54 9.83 6.84 -1.40
CA LEU A 54 11.27 6.71 -1.14
C LEU A 54 12.10 6.85 -2.43
N GLY A 55 11.57 6.41 -3.57
CA GLY A 55 12.18 6.50 -4.89
C GLY A 55 12.01 7.86 -5.58
N GLY A 56 11.27 8.79 -4.97
CA GLY A 56 11.08 10.16 -5.47
C GLY A 56 12.31 11.06 -5.38
N SER A 57 13.48 10.58 -4.94
CA SER A 57 14.67 11.43 -4.73
C SER A 57 16.00 10.88 -5.27
N SER A 58 15.99 9.94 -6.22
CA SER A 58 17.21 9.52 -6.94
C SER A 58 17.41 10.22 -8.28
N ARG A 59 17.07 11.52 -8.36
CA ARG A 59 17.66 12.46 -9.34
C ARG A 59 17.99 13.79 -8.67
N GLY A 60 19.26 13.90 -8.27
CA GLY A 60 20.09 15.11 -8.23
C GLY A 60 19.51 16.39 -7.62
N CYS A 61 19.77 16.60 -6.33
CA CYS A 61 20.15 17.92 -5.82
C CYS A 61 21.40 17.74 -4.94
N LEU A 62 22.56 17.64 -5.59
CA LEU A 62 23.81 18.13 -5.04
C LEU A 62 23.89 19.60 -5.43
N GLY A 63 23.91 20.49 -4.45
CA GLY A 63 24.08 21.92 -4.70
C GLY A 63 23.51 22.77 -3.57
N SER A 64 24.41 23.14 -2.67
CA SER A 64 24.49 24.42 -1.95
C SER A 64 23.68 25.57 -2.54
#